data_AF-X1H3P7-F1
#
_entry.id   AF-X1H3P7-F1
#
_cell.length_a   1.000
_cell.length_b   1.000
_cell.length_c   1.000
_cell.angle_alpha   90.00
_cell.angle_beta   90.00
_cell.angle_gamma   90.00
#
_symmetry.space_group_name_H-M   'P 1'
#
loop_
_entity.id
_entity.type
_entity.pdbx_description
1 polymer ?
#
loop_
_entity_poly.entity_id
_entity_poly.type
_entity_poly.pdbx_seq_one_letter_code
_entity_poly.pdbx_strand_id
1 'polypeptide(L)'
;MQDDTGEGVMEALLEMADASKVGIKVYRDRIPIREETKIFSENLNFDPLWMISSGSLIISLRENSVRITIVKKKLAMQTIVLLKQNQSLEP
;
A
#
# COMPACT_ATOMS: atom_id res chain seq x y z
N MET A 1 3.22 10.95 1.22
CA MET A 1 4.21 9.94 0.82
C MET A 1 4.81 9.46 2.11
N GLN A 2 4.89 8.15 2.28
CA GLN A 2 5.38 7.50 3.49
C GLN A 2 6.24 6.31 3.03
N ASP A 3 7.38 6.09 3.65
CA ASP A 3 8.07 4.80 3.60
C ASP A 3 7.47 3.85 4.64
N ASP A 4 7.42 2.55 4.34
CA ASP A 4 6.82 1.51 5.19
C ASP A 4 7.83 0.86 6.14
N THR A 5 8.86 1.60 6.52
CA THR A 5 9.93 1.13 7.43
C THR A 5 9.44 0.81 8.85
N GLY A 6 8.21 1.24 9.19
CA GLY A 6 7.49 0.88 10.42
C GLY A 6 6.76 -0.47 10.34
N GLU A 7 5.58 -0.57 10.93
CA GLU A 7 4.79 -1.79 11.18
C GLU A 7 4.13 -2.41 9.92
N GLY A 8 4.70 -2.14 8.73
CA GLY A 8 4.28 -2.73 7.46
C GLY A 8 3.35 -1.87 6.61
N VAL A 9 2.89 -2.44 5.49
CA VAL A 9 2.14 -1.73 4.46
C VAL A 9 0.76 -1.32 4.96
N MET A 10 0.05 -2.18 5.70
CA MET A 10 -1.29 -1.85 6.19
C MET A 10 -1.27 -0.68 7.17
N GLU A 11 -0.30 -0.64 8.09
CA GLU A 11 -0.16 0.47 9.03
C GLU A 11 0.09 1.80 8.30
N ALA A 12 1.05 1.81 7.37
CA ALA A 12 1.35 3.01 6.59
C ALA A 12 0.15 3.50 5.74
N LEU A 13 -0.74 2.60 5.32
CA LEU A 13 -2.01 2.97 4.69
C LEU A 13 -3.00 3.57 5.69
N LEU A 14 -3.12 3.00 6.89
CA LEU A 14 -3.99 3.51 7.95
C LEU A 14 -3.55 4.91 8.40
N GLU A 15 -2.25 5.12 8.63
CA GLU A 15 -1.69 6.44 8.96
C GLU A 15 -2.00 7.47 7.86
N MET A 16 -1.85 7.07 6.59
CA MET A 16 -2.15 7.95 5.47
C MET A 16 -3.65 8.27 5.36
N ALA A 17 -4.53 7.29 5.63
CA ALA A 17 -5.97 7.45 5.68
C ALA A 17 -6.38 8.44 6.77
N ASP A 18 -5.85 8.25 7.98
CA ASP A 18 -6.10 9.09 9.15
C ASP A 18 -5.62 10.53 8.92
N ALA A 19 -4.35 10.71 8.53
CA ALA A 19 -3.77 12.02 8.22
C ALA A 19 -4.52 12.76 7.10
N SER A 20 -5.10 12.03 6.15
CA SER A 20 -5.85 12.58 5.02
C SER A 20 -7.36 12.69 5.27
N LYS A 21 -7.85 12.20 6.41
CA LYS A 21 -9.28 12.12 6.79
C LYS A 21 -10.15 11.46 5.73
N VAL A 22 -9.72 10.29 5.23
CA VAL A 22 -10.43 9.56 4.16
C VAL A 22 -10.41 8.06 4.35
N GLY A 23 -11.37 7.39 3.69
CA GLY A 23 -11.29 5.95 3.50
C GLY A 23 -10.33 5.59 2.37
N ILE A 24 -9.61 4.49 2.56
CA ILE A 24 -8.74 3.88 1.55
C ILE A 24 -9.28 2.50 1.20
N LYS A 25 -9.58 2.28 -0.09
CA LYS A 25 -9.88 0.95 -0.61
C LYS A 25 -8.61 0.26 -1.10
N VAL A 26 -8.33 -0.92 -0.56
CA VAL A 26 -7.14 -1.72 -0.88
C VAL A 26 -7.52 -2.92 -1.73
N TYR A 27 -6.79 -3.14 -2.83
CA TYR A 27 -6.91 -4.31 -3.69
C TYR A 27 -5.77 -5.28 -3.39
N ARG A 28 -6.06 -6.27 -2.56
CA ARG A 28 -5.06 -7.16 -1.96
C ARG A 28 -4.30 -7.99 -2.99
N ASP A 29 -4.99 -8.42 -4.03
CA ASP A 29 -4.50 -9.13 -5.22
C ASP A 29 -3.47 -8.32 -6.03
N ARG A 30 -3.42 -6.99 -5.84
CA ARG A 30 -2.48 -6.09 -6.50
C ARG A 30 -1.26 -5.74 -5.65
N ILE A 31 -1.24 -6.17 -4.39
CA ILE A 31 -0.06 -5.99 -3.53
C ILE A 31 0.85 -7.19 -3.78
N PRO A 32 2.08 -6.96 -4.25
CA PRO A 32 2.99 -8.06 -4.48
C PRO A 32 3.49 -8.65 -3.18
N ILE A 33 3.41 -9.97 -3.11
CA ILE A 33 4.02 -10.77 -2.06
C ILE A 33 4.92 -11.77 -2.76
N ARG A 34 6.19 -11.80 -2.35
CA ARG A 34 7.14 -12.80 -2.85
C ARG A 34 6.72 -14.18 -2.37
N GLU A 35 6.97 -15.21 -3.17
CA GLU A 35 6.57 -16.57 -2.84
C GLU A 35 7.19 -17.03 -1.51
N GLU A 36 8.45 -16.67 -1.26
CA GLU A 36 9.14 -16.96 -0.01
C GLU A 36 8.45 -16.31 1.19
N THR A 37 7.99 -15.06 1.04
CA THR A 37 7.23 -14.34 2.07
C THR A 37 5.87 -14.98 2.31
N LYS A 38 5.19 -15.42 1.24
CA LYS A 38 3.90 -16.10 1.33
C LYS A 38 4.03 -17.40 2.11
N ILE A 39 4.95 -18.28 1.70
CA ILE A 39 5.24 -19.54 2.39
C ILE A 39 5.58 -19.29 3.86
N PHE A 40 6.45 -18.33 4.15
CA PHE A 40 6.82 -17.96 5.51
C PHE A 40 5.60 -17.53 6.35
N SER A 41 4.76 -16.64 5.81
CA SER A 41 3.57 -16.12 6.49
C SER A 41 2.50 -17.19 6.72
N GLU A 42 2.31 -18.11 5.78
CA GLU A 42 1.37 -19.24 5.90
C GLU A 42 1.82 -20.23 6.98
N ASN A 43 3.11 -20.56 7.04
CA ASN A 43 3.66 -21.48 8.05
C ASN A 43 3.58 -20.92 9.47
N LEU A 44 3.68 -19.59 9.62
CA LEU A 44 3.60 -18.91 10.91
C LEU A 44 2.21 -18.32 11.22
N ASN A 45 1.25 -18.53 10.33
CA ASN A 45 -0.14 -18.10 10.46
C ASN A 45 -0.30 -16.60 10.80
N PHE A 46 0.36 -15.73 10.03
CA PHE A 46 0.18 -14.28 10.13
C PHE A 46 -0.03 -13.64 8.76
N ASP A 47 -0.54 -12.41 8.76
CA ASP A 47 -0.77 -11.65 7.53
C ASP A 47 0.52 -10.92 7.09
N PRO A 48 1.08 -11.24 5.91
CA PRO A 48 2.34 -10.63 5.45
C PRO A 48 2.24 -9.12 5.20
N LEU A 49 1.03 -8.55 5.09
CA LEU A 49 0.85 -7.11 4.86
C LEU A 49 1.10 -6.23 6.09
N TRP A 50 1.13 -6.85 7.27
CA TRP A 50 1.50 -6.22 8.56
C TRP A 50 2.97 -6.47 8.92
N MET A 51 3.73 -7.12 8.04
CA MET A 51 5.15 -7.34 8.25
C MET A 51 5.93 -6.07 7.89
N ILE A 52 6.95 -5.75 8.69
CA ILE A 52 7.90 -4.67 8.39
C ILE A 52 8.50 -4.88 6.99
N SER A 53 8.72 -3.78 6.26
CA SER A 53 9.35 -3.82 4.95
C SER A 53 10.35 -2.68 4.83
N SER A 54 11.58 -3.03 4.42
CA SER A 54 12.61 -2.05 4.11
C SER A 54 12.82 -2.03 2.61
N GLY A 55 12.04 -1.22 1.89
CA GLY A 55 12.19 -1.08 0.44
C GLY A 55 10.94 -0.73 -0.35
N SER A 56 9.81 -0.46 0.32
CA SER A 56 8.61 0.03 -0.36
C SER A 56 8.42 1.52 -0.13
N LEU A 57 7.58 2.12 -0.98
CA LEU A 57 7.22 3.52 -0.92
C LEU A 57 5.73 3.63 -1.24
N ILE A 58 4.96 4.21 -0.31
CA ILE A 58 3.53 4.42 -0.50
C ILE A 58 3.29 5.86 -0.97
N ILE A 59 2.63 5.99 -2.13
CA ILE A 59 2.38 7.28 -2.76
C ILE A 59 0.91 7.36 -3.19
N SER A 60 0.24 8.44 -2.79
CA SER A 60 -1.06 8.84 -3.35
C SER A 60 -0.84 9.83 -4.50
N LEU A 61 -1.46 9.58 -5.65
CA LEU A 61 -1.37 10.41 -6.85
C LEU A 61 -2.75 10.56 -7.48
N ARG A 62 -2.99 11.69 -8.18
CA ARG A 62 -4.17 11.81 -9.05
C ARG A 62 -3.99 10.91 -10.27
N GLU A 63 -5.06 10.22 -10.66
CA GLU A 63 -5.08 9.21 -11.72
C GLU A 63 -4.49 9.70 -13.05
N ASN A 64 -4.77 10.96 -13.42
CA ASN A 64 -4.30 11.58 -14.67
C ASN A 64 -2.97 12.34 -14.54
N SER A 65 -2.16 12.08 -13.51
CA SER A 65 -0.86 12.73 -13.37
C SER A 65 0.18 12.10 -14.28
N VAL A 66 0.86 12.90 -15.11
CA VAL A 66 2.01 12.48 -15.96
C VAL A 66 3.09 11.75 -15.13
N ARG A 67 3.15 12.05 -13.83
CA ARG A 67 4.08 11.46 -12.86
C ARG A 67 3.86 9.96 -12.63
N ILE A 68 2.64 9.43 -12.81
CA ILE A 68 2.36 7.99 -12.64
C ILE A 68 3.19 7.15 -13.63
N THR A 69 3.32 7.61 -14.88
CA THR A 69 4.08 6.91 -15.92
C THR A 69 5.57 6.94 -15.63
N ILE A 70 6.07 8.04 -15.06
CA ILE A 70 7.48 8.19 -14.69
C ILE A 70 7.83 7.26 -13.53
N VAL A 71 7.02 7.25 -12.47
CA VAL A 71 7.19 6.39 -11.29
C VAL A 71 7.20 4.92 -11.71
N LYS A 72 6.23 4.49 -12.51
CA LYS A 72 6.14 3.10 -13.03
C LYS A 72 7.36 2.70 -13.86
N LYS A 73 7.88 3.58 -14.72
CA LYS A 73 9.00 3.27 -15.62
C LYS A 73 10.38 3.29 -14.94
N LYS A 74 10.61 4.22 -13.99
CA LYS A 74 11.96 4.45 -13.44
C LYS A 74 12.29 3.62 -12.20
N LEU A 75 11.30 3.30 -11.37
CA LEU A 75 11.58 2.76 -10.04
C LEU A 75 11.52 1.22 -9.97
N ALA A 76 11.19 0.53 -11.06
CA ALA A 76 10.88 -0.92 -11.05
C ALA A 76 9.92 -1.30 -9.89
N MET A 77 9.11 -0.34 -9.44
CA MET A 77 8.27 -0.46 -8.27
C MET A 77 6.89 -0.93 -8.68
N GLN A 78 6.43 -1.98 -8.00
CA GLN A 78 5.08 -2.49 -8.14
C GLN A 78 4.12 -1.46 -7.52
N THR A 79 3.32 -0.83 -8.38
CA THR A 79 2.50 0.32 -8.01
C THR A 79 1.20 -0.14 -7.37
N ILE A 80 0.97 0.21 -6.11
CA ILE A 80 -0.32 0.01 -5.44
C ILE A 80 -1.19 1.24 -5.75
N VAL A 81 -2.36 1.03 -6.36
CA VAL A 81 -3.34 2.08 -6.64
C VAL A 81 -4.38 2.09 -5.53
N LEU A 82 -4.46 3.20 -4.81
CA LEU A 82 -5.41 3.41 -3.71
C LEU A 82 -6.42 4.46 -4.15
N LEU A 83 -7.70 4.14 -4.06
CA LEU A 83 -8.77 5.09 -4.32
C LEU A 83 -9.11 5.81 -3.02
N LYS A 84 -8.92 7.13 -3.00
CA LYS A 84 -9.43 8.03 -1.98
C LYS A 84 -10.96 8.08 -2.11
N GLN A 85 -11.69 7.57 -1.13
CA GLN A 85 -13.12 7.84 -1.02
C GLN A 85 -13.33 8.97 -0.01
N ASN A 86 -13.96 10.07 -0.45
CA ASN A 86 -14.58 11.01 0.48
C ASN A 86 -15.82 10.30 1.03
N GLN A 87 -15.80 9.88 2.29
CA GLN A 87 -16.92 9.19 2.90
C GLN A 87 -18.12 10.12 3.07
N SER A 88 -19.31 9.64 2.67
CA SER A 88 -20.38 9.46 3.65
C SER A 88 -20.37 7.96 4.00
N LEU A 89 -19.83 7.60 5.17
CA LEU A 89 -20.17 6.32 5.78
C LEU A 89 -21.45 6.58 6.57
N GLU A 90 -22.57 6.10 6.06
CA GLU A 90 -23.70 5.77 6.94
C GLU A 90 -23.37 4.44 7.64
N PRO A 91 -23.76 4.29 8.92
CA PRO A 91 -23.46 3.11 9.75
C PRO A 91 -24.10 1.82 9.25
#